data_AF-A0A9D9GIQ8-F1
#
_entry.id   AF-A0A9D9GIQ8-F1
#
_cell.length_a   1.000
_cell.length_b   1.000
_cell.length_c   1.000
_cell.angle_alpha   90.00
_cell.angle_beta   90.00
_cell.angle_gamma   90.00
#
_symmetry.space_group_name_H-M   'P 1'
#
loop_
_entity.id
_entity.type
_entity.pdbx_description
1 polymer ?
#
loop_
_entity_poly.entity_id
_entity_poly.type
_entity_poly.pdbx_seq_one_letter_code
_entity_poly.pdbx_strand_id
1 'polypeptide(L)'
;MDELWSREYTYQAQIQGEFPETNYPTEAKLILKKGARVMFVKNDTQQPRQFYNGQIGKITAITQHTITVESEGDKIEVKPMEWENIHYETDQATRTIKETIIGTFKQYPLRPAWAITIHKSQGLTFDKVLIDAEAAFAYGQVYVALSRCRSLEGIILMSPINTHSLENDKEILAFEKTKTPTNNIQQTLKKEENNYLLQLTYSIFDFDIPLKQLQRIKDYTQEKQAHLIQINNEYLMNMQQQLTQCNNISQEFKKQITHIHSQTNYLQQRLQAANNFFQQQLKEKLLQLKPPFLTDNKTIAQEADELLDNLHTTLHRKIALMQAMAEKWSSESYFTAKNQEIQSWNQTTLAIIQQETTTETNNIQHPQLFKKLQIYRIEKAKNLQIPPYMVLSTKALIEITNNLPQKQKELLKIKGIGKTKTEKYGKDIIAIIDQITAENNLEGFVAQKMFFTQKKTNKKRQTKNDNSRNISHHTTTRRRTLQRKRKQVHRICNSGKNC
;
A
#
# COMPACT_ATOMS: atom_id res chain seq x y z
N MET A 1 44.36 -12.21 -38.80
CA MET A 1 43.50 -13.38 -39.09
C MET A 1 44.27 -14.44 -39.90
N ASP A 2 45.41 -14.04 -40.46
CA ASP A 2 46.22 -14.80 -41.41
C ASP A 2 46.99 -15.96 -40.77
N GLU A 3 47.26 -15.87 -39.47
CA GLU A 3 47.94 -16.91 -38.68
C GLU A 3 47.04 -18.10 -38.30
N LEU A 4 45.72 -18.02 -38.50
CA LEU A 4 44.81 -19.13 -38.24
C LEU A 4 44.75 -20.07 -39.46
N TRP A 5 45.15 -21.33 -39.29
CA TRP A 5 45.16 -22.38 -40.33
C TRP A 5 43.76 -22.94 -40.70
N SER A 6 42.67 -22.30 -40.28
CA SER A 6 41.31 -22.75 -40.56
C SER A 6 40.72 -22.07 -41.79
N ARG A 7 39.75 -22.74 -42.43
CA ARG A 7 39.04 -22.22 -43.62
C ARG A 7 38.39 -20.88 -43.32
N GLU A 8 38.54 -19.94 -44.26
CA GLU A 8 37.89 -18.63 -44.24
C GLU A 8 36.43 -18.71 -44.67
N TYR A 9 35.59 -17.99 -43.94
CA TYR A 9 34.20 -17.74 -44.27
C TYR A 9 33.98 -16.25 -44.40
N THR A 10 33.25 -15.84 -45.43
CA THR A 10 32.95 -14.44 -45.71
C THR A 10 31.44 -14.24 -45.70
N TYR A 11 30.97 -13.25 -44.94
CA TYR A 11 29.57 -12.86 -44.86
C TYR A 11 29.40 -11.45 -45.41
N GLN A 12 28.53 -11.29 -46.40
CA GLN A 12 28.22 -9.98 -46.99
C GLN A 12 27.04 -9.35 -46.27
N ALA A 13 27.17 -8.09 -45.89
CA ALA A 13 26.09 -7.32 -45.29
C ALA A 13 24.99 -7.05 -46.31
N GLN A 14 23.75 -7.02 -45.85
CA GLN A 14 22.60 -6.58 -46.62
C GLN A 14 22.33 -5.12 -46.26
N ILE A 15 22.49 -4.22 -47.22
CA ILE A 15 22.36 -2.77 -47.02
C ILE A 15 21.21 -2.29 -47.91
N GLN A 16 20.26 -1.57 -47.31
CA GLN A 16 19.10 -1.00 -48.02
C GLN A 16 18.97 0.48 -47.68
N GLY A 17 18.54 1.29 -48.66
CA GLY A 17 18.43 2.74 -48.47
C GLY A 17 19.78 3.44 -48.29
N GLU A 18 19.77 4.57 -47.59
CA GLU A 18 20.95 5.40 -47.34
C GLU A 18 21.65 4.98 -46.04
N PHE A 19 22.83 4.37 -46.15
CA PHE A 19 23.67 4.00 -45.02
C PHE A 19 25.15 4.27 -45.37
N PRO A 20 25.75 5.39 -44.91
CA PRO A 20 27.13 5.74 -45.24
C PRO A 20 28.16 4.73 -44.73
N GLU A 21 29.19 4.44 -45.52
CA GLU A 21 30.22 3.43 -45.19
C GLU A 21 30.98 3.74 -43.89
N THR A 22 31.21 5.02 -43.60
CA THR A 22 31.88 5.49 -42.37
C THR A 22 31.10 5.12 -41.11
N ASN A 23 29.81 4.84 -41.24
CA ASN A 23 28.90 4.58 -40.12
C ASN A 23 28.60 3.09 -39.97
N TYR A 24 29.17 2.21 -40.81
CA TYR A 24 28.91 0.78 -40.70
C TYR A 24 29.24 0.26 -39.29
N PRO A 25 28.31 -0.43 -38.62
CA PRO A 25 28.50 -0.90 -37.25
C PRO A 25 29.50 -2.05 -37.15
N THR A 26 29.72 -2.77 -38.25
CA THR A 26 30.75 -3.79 -38.44
C THR A 26 31.14 -3.85 -39.92
N GLU A 27 32.12 -4.68 -40.26
CA GLU A 27 32.60 -4.86 -41.63
C GLU A 27 31.47 -5.30 -42.58
N ALA A 28 31.30 -4.58 -43.69
CA ALA A 28 30.34 -4.95 -44.74
C ALA A 28 30.69 -6.34 -45.33
N LYS A 29 31.98 -6.59 -45.51
CA LYS A 29 32.54 -7.91 -45.86
C LYS A 29 33.21 -8.51 -44.63
N LEU A 30 32.43 -9.19 -43.79
CA LEU A 30 32.93 -9.78 -42.54
C LEU A 30 33.64 -11.11 -42.81
N ILE A 31 34.95 -11.15 -42.58
CA ILE A 31 35.79 -12.35 -42.78
C ILE A 31 36.10 -13.00 -41.43
N LEU A 32 35.73 -14.27 -41.28
CA LEU A 32 35.87 -15.02 -40.02
C LEU A 32 36.44 -16.43 -40.25
N LYS A 33 37.06 -16.97 -39.18
CA LYS A 33 37.75 -18.25 -39.13
C LYS A 33 37.42 -18.95 -37.82
N LYS A 34 37.39 -20.29 -37.83
CA LYS A 34 37.30 -21.06 -36.58
C LYS A 34 38.51 -20.72 -35.71
N GLY A 35 38.26 -20.40 -34.44
CA GLY A 35 39.26 -20.00 -33.47
C GLY A 35 39.52 -18.49 -33.38
N ALA A 36 38.94 -17.67 -34.27
CA ALA A 36 39.06 -16.23 -34.19
C ALA A 36 38.44 -15.67 -32.90
N ARG A 37 39.08 -14.66 -32.31
CA ARG A 37 38.47 -13.87 -31.22
C ARG A 37 37.61 -12.79 -31.84
N VAL A 38 36.37 -12.71 -31.39
CA VAL A 38 35.37 -11.76 -31.89
C VAL A 38 34.72 -11.02 -30.74
N MET A 39 34.23 -9.82 -31.02
CA MET A 39 33.48 -8.99 -30.10
C MET A 39 32.08 -8.77 -30.63
N PHE A 40 31.08 -8.89 -29.76
CA PHE A 40 29.71 -8.53 -30.07
C PHE A 40 29.55 -7.02 -30.19
N VAL A 41 28.92 -6.53 -31.26
CA VAL A 41 28.72 -5.09 -31.54
C VAL A 41 27.28 -4.62 -31.36
N LYS A 42 26.39 -5.50 -30.88
CA LYS A 42 24.98 -5.19 -30.58
C LYS A 42 24.53 -6.01 -29.38
N ASN A 43 23.56 -5.50 -28.62
CA ASN A 43 22.93 -6.24 -27.53
C ASN A 43 21.95 -7.28 -28.10
N ASP A 44 21.89 -8.46 -27.48
CA ASP A 44 20.91 -9.47 -27.83
C ASP A 44 19.47 -8.98 -27.58
N THR A 45 18.58 -9.31 -28.51
CA THR A 45 17.15 -9.01 -28.45
C THR A 45 16.33 -10.14 -27.83
N GLN A 46 16.91 -11.34 -27.63
CA GLN A 46 16.23 -12.48 -27.01
C GLN A 46 16.06 -12.29 -25.49
N GLN A 47 15.07 -12.98 -24.91
CA GLN A 47 14.88 -13.10 -23.46
C GLN A 47 14.91 -14.57 -23.03
N PRO A 48 15.86 -15.00 -22.17
CA PRO A 48 16.96 -14.20 -21.60
C PRO A 48 17.98 -13.78 -22.65
N ARG A 49 18.65 -12.64 -22.43
CA ARG A 49 19.74 -12.16 -23.29
C ARG A 49 20.94 -13.10 -23.17
N GLN A 50 21.47 -13.55 -24.30
CA GLN A 50 22.63 -14.44 -24.35
C GLN A 50 23.96 -13.69 -24.48
N PHE A 51 23.93 -12.46 -25.02
CA PHE A 51 25.13 -11.63 -25.16
C PHE A 51 24.85 -10.12 -25.05
N TYR A 52 25.91 -9.35 -24.80
CA TYR A 52 25.88 -7.89 -24.73
C TYR A 52 26.96 -7.24 -25.61
N ASN A 53 26.72 -5.98 -26.00
CA ASN A 53 27.67 -5.19 -26.78
C ASN A 53 28.99 -5.01 -26.01
N GLY A 54 30.11 -5.36 -26.63
CA GLY A 54 31.44 -5.34 -26.03
C GLY A 54 31.91 -6.71 -25.49
N GLN A 55 31.02 -7.70 -25.37
CA GLN A 55 31.39 -9.04 -24.94
C GLN A 55 32.34 -9.69 -25.95
N ILE A 56 33.41 -10.33 -25.46
CA ILE A 56 34.40 -11.03 -26.30
C ILE A 56 34.17 -12.54 -26.20
N GLY A 57 34.30 -13.23 -27.32
CA GLY A 57 34.28 -14.68 -27.36
C GLY A 57 35.20 -15.25 -28.44
N LYS A 58 35.26 -16.57 -28.50
CA LYS A 58 36.02 -17.33 -29.50
C LYS A 58 35.07 -18.12 -30.39
N ILE A 59 35.28 -18.05 -31.70
CA ILE A 59 34.50 -18.86 -32.64
C ILE A 59 34.86 -20.34 -32.48
N THR A 60 33.91 -21.16 -32.05
CA THR A 60 34.09 -22.62 -31.88
C THR A 60 33.56 -23.42 -33.06
N ALA A 61 32.51 -22.93 -33.73
CA ALA A 61 31.96 -23.50 -34.96
C ALA A 61 31.54 -22.39 -35.93
N ILE A 62 31.74 -22.63 -37.23
CA ILE A 62 31.44 -21.67 -38.29
C ILE A 62 31.11 -22.40 -39.59
N THR A 63 30.02 -21.97 -40.25
CA THR A 63 29.56 -22.46 -41.55
C THR A 63 29.05 -21.28 -42.39
N GLN A 64 28.62 -21.50 -43.63
CA GLN A 64 28.03 -20.42 -44.45
C GLN A 64 26.77 -19.77 -43.83
N HIS A 65 26.08 -20.43 -42.91
CA HIS A 65 24.80 -19.97 -42.37
C HIS A 65 24.77 -19.85 -40.84
N THR A 66 25.75 -20.45 -40.14
CA THR A 66 25.77 -20.50 -38.67
C THR A 66 27.13 -20.10 -38.12
N ILE A 67 27.13 -19.34 -37.02
CA ILE A 67 28.33 -18.96 -36.27
C ILE A 67 28.05 -19.26 -34.79
N THR A 68 28.92 -20.04 -34.16
CA THR A 68 28.85 -20.31 -32.72
C THR A 68 30.06 -19.69 -32.03
N VAL A 69 29.78 -18.82 -31.07
CA VAL A 69 30.79 -18.12 -30.26
C VAL A 69 30.72 -18.67 -28.84
N GLU A 70 31.86 -19.06 -28.29
CA GLU A 70 32.01 -19.40 -26.88
C GLU A 70 32.50 -18.18 -26.10
N SER A 71 31.78 -17.80 -25.06
CA SER A 71 32.13 -16.70 -24.16
C SER A 71 31.75 -17.09 -22.73
N GLU A 72 32.69 -16.94 -21.79
CA GLU A 72 32.47 -17.26 -20.36
C GLU A 72 31.96 -18.69 -20.07
N GLY A 73 32.20 -19.63 -21.00
CA GLY A 73 31.75 -21.04 -20.90
C GLY A 73 30.43 -21.33 -21.61
N ASP A 74 29.70 -20.30 -22.04
CA ASP A 74 28.44 -20.43 -22.76
C ASP A 74 28.68 -20.48 -24.28
N LYS A 75 27.95 -21.38 -24.97
CA LYS A 75 27.95 -21.48 -26.43
C LYS A 75 26.74 -20.74 -27.01
N ILE A 76 27.03 -19.67 -27.73
CA ILE A 76 26.04 -18.74 -28.26
C ILE A 76 25.96 -18.92 -29.77
N GLU A 77 24.79 -19.29 -30.28
CA GLU A 77 24.51 -19.28 -31.71
C GLU A 77 24.15 -17.86 -32.16
N VAL A 78 25.00 -17.26 -32.99
CA VAL A 78 24.88 -15.87 -33.40
C VAL A 78 24.04 -15.79 -34.67
N LYS A 79 22.99 -14.95 -34.64
CA LYS A 79 22.12 -14.68 -35.79
C LYS A 79 22.39 -13.27 -36.35
N PRO A 80 22.16 -13.04 -37.67
CA PRO A 80 22.23 -11.70 -38.23
C PRO A 80 21.26 -10.75 -37.54
N MET A 81 21.70 -9.51 -37.32
CA MET A 81 20.91 -8.43 -36.75
C MET A 81 20.90 -7.22 -37.68
N GLU A 82 19.89 -6.37 -37.54
CA GLU A 82 19.68 -5.19 -38.40
C GLU A 82 19.89 -3.89 -37.61
N TRP A 83 20.60 -2.92 -38.17
CA TRP A 83 20.78 -1.57 -37.65
C TRP A 83 20.07 -0.58 -38.57
N GLU A 84 19.47 0.43 -37.97
CA GLU A 84 18.70 1.46 -38.68
C GLU A 84 19.50 2.75 -38.71
N ASN A 85 19.55 3.41 -39.87
CA ASN A 85 20.01 4.78 -40.02
C ASN A 85 18.79 5.70 -39.95
N ILE A 86 18.72 6.52 -38.90
CA ILE A 86 17.56 7.36 -38.60
C ILE A 86 17.89 8.82 -38.92
N HIS A 87 17.10 9.43 -39.79
CA HIS A 87 17.12 10.85 -40.05
C HIS A 87 16.11 11.57 -39.15
N TYR A 88 16.57 12.64 -38.50
CA TYR A 88 15.81 13.43 -37.56
C TYR A 88 15.43 14.76 -38.21
N GLU A 89 14.13 15.00 -38.37
CA GLU A 89 13.59 16.27 -38.85
C GLU A 89 12.80 16.96 -37.74
N THR A 90 12.91 18.28 -37.63
CA THR A 90 12.07 19.04 -36.69
C THR A 90 10.80 19.46 -37.39
N ASP A 91 9.65 19.00 -36.89
CA ASP A 91 8.37 19.51 -37.35
C ASP A 91 8.19 20.95 -36.83
N GLN A 92 8.21 21.91 -37.75
CA GLN A 92 8.14 23.34 -37.42
C GLN A 92 6.80 23.75 -36.78
N ALA A 93 5.73 22.97 -36.98
CA ALA A 93 4.40 23.27 -36.44
C ALA A 93 4.23 22.74 -35.01
N THR A 94 4.72 21.53 -34.73
CA THR A 94 4.56 20.88 -33.41
C THR A 94 5.78 21.02 -32.50
N ARG A 95 6.92 21.50 -33.04
CA ARG A 95 8.25 21.50 -32.38
C ARG A 95 8.68 20.12 -31.89
N THR A 96 8.15 19.05 -32.49
CA THR A 96 8.53 17.68 -32.17
C THR A 96 9.55 17.16 -33.17
N ILE A 97 10.48 16.35 -32.68
CA ILE A 97 11.45 15.65 -33.53
C ILE A 97 10.73 14.45 -34.15
N LYS A 98 10.73 14.36 -35.48
CA LYS A 98 10.22 13.24 -36.25
C LYS A 98 11.38 12.38 -36.71
N GLU A 99 11.28 11.08 -36.45
CA GLU A 99 12.27 10.07 -36.82
C GLU A 99 11.83 9.36 -38.11
N THR A 100 12.72 9.29 -39.10
CA THR A 100 12.50 8.53 -40.33
C THR A 100 13.67 7.60 -40.60
N ILE A 101 13.39 6.31 -40.81
CA ILE A 101 14.42 5.33 -41.16
C ILE A 101 14.75 5.53 -42.65
N ILE A 102 15.96 6.00 -42.93
CA ILE A 102 16.43 6.29 -44.29
C ILE A 102 17.27 5.14 -44.87
N GLY A 103 17.74 4.22 -44.02
CA GLY A 103 18.43 3.01 -44.46
C GLY A 103 18.58 1.95 -43.37
N THR A 104 18.90 0.73 -43.78
CA THR A 104 19.16 -0.40 -42.89
C THR A 104 20.44 -1.13 -43.29
N PHE A 105 21.16 -1.62 -42.29
CA PHE A 105 22.35 -2.45 -42.43
C PHE A 105 22.11 -3.75 -41.68
N LYS A 106 22.24 -4.91 -42.33
CA LYS A 106 22.01 -6.21 -41.69
C LYS A 106 23.20 -7.13 -41.88
N GLN A 107 23.72 -7.63 -40.76
CA GLN A 107 24.94 -8.45 -40.70
C GLN A 107 25.00 -9.22 -39.36
N TYR A 108 25.86 -10.21 -39.24
CA TYR A 108 26.20 -10.79 -37.94
C TYR A 108 26.79 -9.71 -37.00
N PRO A 109 26.33 -9.60 -35.73
CA PRO A 109 26.77 -8.59 -34.78
C PRO A 109 28.14 -8.91 -34.19
N LEU A 110 29.13 -9.21 -35.03
CA LEU A 110 30.48 -9.58 -34.65
C LEU A 110 31.50 -8.72 -35.39
N ARG A 111 32.63 -8.46 -34.74
CA ARG A 111 33.85 -7.95 -35.37
C ARG A 111 35.08 -8.70 -34.84
N PRO A 112 36.15 -8.86 -35.62
CA PRO A 112 37.42 -9.35 -35.10
C PRO A 112 37.89 -8.51 -33.89
N ALA A 113 38.37 -9.16 -32.84
CA ALA A 113 38.64 -8.52 -31.55
C ALA A 113 40.06 -8.79 -31.00
N TRP A 114 41.05 -8.89 -31.90
CA TRP A 114 42.46 -8.93 -31.49
C TRP A 114 43.00 -7.56 -31.11
N ALA A 115 42.48 -6.51 -31.75
CA ALA A 115 42.75 -5.13 -31.39
C ALA A 115 41.42 -4.39 -31.20
N ILE A 116 41.41 -3.44 -30.28
CA ILE A 116 40.28 -2.55 -30.05
C ILE A 116 40.81 -1.14 -29.81
N THR A 117 40.10 -0.15 -30.34
CA THR A 117 40.42 1.25 -30.05
C THR A 117 40.14 1.58 -28.59
N ILE A 118 40.94 2.48 -28.00
CA ILE A 118 40.78 2.90 -26.60
C ILE A 118 39.35 3.40 -26.30
N HIS A 119 38.74 4.14 -27.22
CA HIS A 119 37.36 4.61 -27.05
C HIS A 119 36.35 3.45 -26.97
N LYS A 120 36.56 2.37 -27.74
CA LYS A 120 35.66 1.21 -27.73
C LYS A 120 35.94 0.25 -26.57
N SER A 121 37.05 0.42 -25.84
CA SER A 121 37.33 -0.33 -24.62
C SER A 121 36.77 0.33 -23.36
N GLN A 122 36.22 1.55 -23.44
CA GLN A 122 35.64 2.26 -22.30
C GLN A 122 34.56 1.41 -21.61
N GLY A 123 34.69 1.23 -20.30
CA GLY A 123 33.78 0.39 -19.51
C GLY A 123 34.11 -1.11 -19.53
N LEU A 124 35.05 -1.56 -20.36
CA LEU A 124 35.53 -2.95 -20.36
C LEU A 124 36.68 -3.15 -19.36
N THR A 125 36.87 -4.38 -18.92
CA THR A 125 37.96 -4.76 -18.01
C THR A 125 38.65 -6.02 -18.53
N PHE A 126 39.98 -6.02 -18.53
CA PHE A 126 40.82 -7.09 -19.05
C PHE A 126 41.85 -7.52 -18.00
N ASP A 127 42.28 -8.78 -18.07
CA ASP A 127 43.35 -9.30 -17.22
C ASP A 127 44.75 -9.02 -17.80
N LYS A 128 44.86 -8.98 -19.14
CA LYS A 128 46.10 -8.65 -19.85
C LYS A 128 45.80 -7.80 -21.07
N VAL A 129 46.59 -6.75 -21.28
CA VAL A 129 46.44 -5.80 -22.40
C VAL A 129 47.80 -5.45 -22.99
N LEU A 130 47.83 -5.37 -24.31
CA LEU A 130 48.92 -4.78 -25.07
C LEU A 130 48.42 -3.40 -25.54
N ILE A 131 49.03 -2.33 -25.05
CA ILE A 131 48.57 -0.96 -25.29
C ILE A 131 49.54 -0.26 -26.24
N ASP A 132 49.00 0.23 -27.36
CA ASP A 132 49.63 1.27 -28.15
C ASP A 132 49.00 2.62 -27.78
N ALA A 133 49.79 3.53 -27.23
CA ALA A 133 49.34 4.85 -26.80
C ALA A 133 50.09 5.99 -27.50
N GLU A 134 50.96 5.70 -28.46
CA GLU A 134 51.79 6.71 -29.13
C GLU A 134 50.94 7.79 -29.83
N ALA A 135 49.86 7.36 -30.49
CA ALA A 135 48.94 8.24 -31.21
C ALA A 135 47.74 8.75 -30.36
N ALA A 136 47.81 8.64 -29.03
CA ALA A 136 46.74 9.15 -28.16
C ALA A 136 46.67 10.69 -28.25
N PHE A 137 45.56 11.20 -28.77
CA PHE A 137 45.39 12.63 -29.11
C PHE A 137 44.42 13.38 -28.18
N ALA A 138 43.63 12.66 -27.38
CA ALA A 138 42.63 13.24 -26.49
C ALA A 138 43.03 13.15 -25.02
N TYR A 139 42.67 14.19 -24.23
CA TYR A 139 42.89 14.20 -22.79
C TYR A 139 42.23 12.99 -22.11
N GLY A 140 42.97 12.36 -21.19
CA GLY A 140 42.49 11.20 -20.43
C GLY A 140 42.41 9.87 -21.22
N GLN A 141 42.70 9.85 -22.53
CA GLN A 141 42.64 8.63 -23.34
C GLN A 141 43.63 7.56 -22.85
N VAL A 142 44.86 7.97 -22.50
CA VAL A 142 45.86 7.05 -21.93
C VAL A 142 45.40 6.50 -20.58
N TYR A 143 44.83 7.35 -19.73
CA TYR A 143 44.23 6.92 -18.46
C TYR A 143 43.11 5.89 -18.67
N VAL A 144 42.24 6.10 -19.66
CA VAL A 144 41.20 5.13 -20.02
C VAL A 144 41.83 3.80 -20.40
N ALA A 145 42.86 3.79 -21.25
CA ALA A 145 43.54 2.57 -21.69
C ALA A 145 44.18 1.81 -20.52
N LEU A 146 44.94 2.52 -19.67
CA LEU A 146 45.60 1.94 -18.50
C LEU A 146 44.57 1.37 -17.50
N SER A 147 43.48 2.10 -17.24
CA SER A 147 42.41 1.67 -16.32
C SER A 147 41.58 0.49 -16.83
N ARG A 148 41.78 0.01 -18.07
CA ARG A 148 41.10 -1.21 -18.56
C ARG A 148 41.74 -2.48 -18.01
N CYS A 149 42.97 -2.44 -17.54
CA CYS A 149 43.64 -3.61 -16.96
C CYS A 149 43.43 -3.67 -15.44
N ARG A 150 43.23 -4.89 -14.91
CA ARG A 150 43.03 -5.10 -13.46
C ARG A 150 44.31 -4.93 -12.65
N SER A 151 45.47 -5.20 -13.24
CA SER A 151 46.76 -5.10 -12.56
C SER A 151 47.82 -4.49 -13.47
N LEU A 152 48.86 -3.92 -12.86
CA LEU A 152 49.97 -3.32 -13.58
C LEU A 152 50.77 -4.36 -14.37
N GLU A 153 50.93 -5.57 -13.82
CA GLU A 153 51.63 -6.69 -14.44
C GLU A 153 50.92 -7.23 -15.68
N GLY A 154 49.62 -6.99 -15.79
CA GLY A 154 48.83 -7.32 -16.97
C GLY A 154 49.02 -6.33 -18.13
N ILE A 155 49.68 -5.19 -17.90
CA ILE A 155 49.87 -4.14 -18.91
C ILE A 155 51.24 -4.29 -19.59
N ILE A 156 51.24 -4.34 -20.91
CA ILE A 156 52.43 -4.20 -21.72
C ILE A 156 52.22 -3.01 -22.66
N LEU A 157 53.15 -2.04 -22.61
CA LEU A 157 53.15 -0.90 -23.51
C LEU A 157 53.99 -1.24 -24.75
N MET A 158 53.44 -1.04 -25.95
CA MET A 158 54.20 -1.22 -27.20
C MET A 158 55.12 -0.02 -27.47
N SER A 159 54.75 1.15 -26.97
CA SER A 159 55.41 2.43 -27.18
C SER A 159 55.51 3.20 -25.86
N PRO A 160 56.55 4.04 -25.66
CA PRO A 160 56.61 4.92 -24.49
C PRO A 160 55.45 5.90 -24.47
N ILE A 161 54.88 6.16 -23.28
CA ILE A 161 53.80 7.15 -23.13
C ILE A 161 54.40 8.56 -23.18
N ASN A 162 53.90 9.40 -24.08
CA ASN A 162 54.28 10.81 -24.14
C ASN A 162 53.69 11.57 -22.93
N THR A 163 54.50 12.37 -22.25
CA THR A 163 54.07 13.15 -21.07
C THR A 163 52.91 14.10 -21.36
N HIS A 164 52.82 14.66 -22.56
CA HIS A 164 51.69 15.52 -22.97
C HIS A 164 50.35 14.76 -23.00
N SER A 165 50.37 13.46 -23.27
CA SER A 165 49.14 12.63 -23.34
C SER A 165 48.56 12.30 -21.94
N LEU A 166 49.29 12.65 -20.87
CA LEU A 166 48.87 12.50 -19.47
C LEU A 166 48.29 13.78 -18.86
N GLU A 167 48.22 14.87 -19.63
CA GLU A 167 47.63 16.11 -19.16
C GLU A 167 46.11 15.95 -18.94
N ASN A 168 45.63 16.57 -17.87
CA ASN A 168 44.21 16.60 -17.53
C ASN A 168 43.60 17.94 -17.96
N ASP A 169 42.33 17.91 -18.32
CA ASP A 169 41.56 19.11 -18.59
C ASP A 169 41.49 20.03 -17.34
N LYS A 170 41.80 21.31 -17.53
CA LYS A 170 41.83 22.32 -16.45
C LYS A 170 40.44 22.56 -15.86
N GLU A 171 39.37 22.45 -16.65
CA GLU A 171 38.00 22.61 -16.16
C GLU A 171 37.59 21.46 -15.24
N ILE A 172 37.99 20.23 -15.58
CA ILE A 172 37.76 19.05 -14.73
C ILE A 172 38.50 19.20 -13.39
N LEU A 173 39.76 19.65 -13.43
CA LEU A 173 40.54 19.92 -12.21
C LEU A 173 39.93 21.05 -11.36
N ALA A 174 39.39 22.09 -11.99
CA ALA A 174 38.68 23.17 -11.29
C ALA A 174 37.40 22.64 -10.62
N PHE A 175 36.62 21.83 -11.34
CA PHE A 175 35.42 21.19 -10.79
C PHE A 175 35.72 20.25 -9.62
N GLU A 176 36.74 19.39 -9.72
CA GLU A 176 37.15 18.51 -8.62
C GLU A 176 37.48 19.30 -7.34
N LYS A 177 38.09 20.48 -7.46
CA LYS A 177 38.38 21.36 -6.33
C LYS A 177 37.13 21.99 -5.69
N THR A 178 36.00 22.06 -6.40
CA THR A 178 34.73 22.54 -5.83
C THR A 178 34.02 21.50 -4.97
N LYS A 179 34.41 20.22 -5.06
CA LYS A 179 33.77 19.15 -4.28
C LYS A 179 34.11 19.30 -2.81
N THR A 180 33.09 19.10 -1.96
CA THR A 180 33.24 19.10 -0.51
C THR A 180 34.23 18.01 -0.09
N PRO A 181 35.27 18.33 0.70
CA PRO A 181 36.23 17.34 1.18
C PRO A 181 35.54 16.19 1.91
N THR A 182 35.99 14.95 1.70
CA THR A 182 35.38 13.74 2.27
C THR A 182 35.21 13.79 3.80
N ASN A 183 36.11 14.48 4.51
CA ASN A 183 36.01 14.67 5.96
C ASN A 183 34.81 15.53 6.40
N ASN A 184 34.43 16.53 5.60
CA ASN A 184 33.25 17.36 5.88
C ASN A 184 31.96 16.59 5.62
N ILE A 185 31.98 15.60 4.72
CA ILE A 185 30.82 14.77 4.41
C ILE A 185 30.42 13.93 5.63
N GLN A 186 31.37 13.32 6.33
CA GLN A 186 31.06 12.50 7.52
C GLN A 186 30.45 13.33 8.67
N GLN A 187 30.97 14.54 8.90
CA GLN A 187 30.42 15.45 9.91
C GLN A 187 29.02 15.94 9.52
N THR A 188 28.84 16.29 8.25
CA THR A 188 27.55 16.70 7.70
C THR A 188 26.54 15.57 7.79
N LEU A 189 26.93 14.35 7.43
CA LEU A 189 26.09 13.16 7.53
C LEU A 189 25.60 12.96 8.97
N LYS A 190 26.50 12.96 9.95
CA LYS A 190 26.14 12.79 11.36
C LYS A 190 25.20 13.89 11.85
N LYS A 191 25.42 15.13 11.41
CA LYS A 191 24.53 16.27 11.73
C LYS A 191 23.15 16.08 11.12
N GLU A 192 23.07 15.72 9.84
CA GLU A 192 21.79 15.54 9.16
C GLU A 192 21.03 14.29 9.62
N GLU A 193 21.72 13.22 10.01
CA GLU A 193 21.13 12.07 10.69
C GLU A 193 20.45 12.50 12.01
N ASN A 194 21.15 13.27 12.84
CA ASN A 194 20.58 13.80 14.09
C ASN A 194 19.38 14.73 13.82
N ASN A 195 19.48 15.61 12.83
CA ASN A 195 18.38 16.50 12.43
C ASN A 195 17.16 15.68 11.99
N TYR A 196 17.37 14.64 11.19
CA TYR A 196 16.31 13.76 10.72
C TYR A 196 15.64 13.01 11.87
N LEU A 197 16.43 12.44 12.79
CA LEU A 197 15.89 11.79 13.99
C LEU A 197 15.09 12.76 14.87
N LEU A 198 15.55 14.01 14.99
CA LEU A 198 14.83 15.06 15.72
C LEU A 198 13.48 15.36 15.07
N GLN A 199 13.41 15.47 13.74
CA GLN A 199 12.15 15.65 13.01
C GLN A 199 11.19 14.47 13.22
N LEU A 200 11.70 13.23 13.21
CA LEU A 200 10.90 12.05 13.52
C LEU A 200 10.35 12.14 14.95
N THR A 201 11.18 12.50 15.93
CA THR A 201 10.75 12.70 17.32
C THR A 201 9.65 13.76 17.41
N TYR A 202 9.79 14.91 16.75
CA TYR A 202 8.74 15.93 16.75
C TYR A 202 7.41 15.43 16.20
N SER A 203 7.43 14.62 15.14
CA SER A 203 6.21 14.04 14.56
C SER A 203 5.48 13.10 15.53
N ILE A 204 6.21 12.41 16.41
CA ILE A 204 5.62 11.48 17.39
C ILE A 204 4.82 12.24 18.44
N PHE A 205 5.37 13.34 18.95
CA PHE A 205 4.74 14.20 19.97
C PHE A 205 3.82 15.27 19.35
N ASP A 206 3.45 15.14 18.09
CA ASP A 206 2.50 16.07 17.45
C ASP A 206 1.04 15.63 17.60
N PHE A 207 0.21 16.39 18.30
CA PHE A 207 -1.18 16.01 18.59
C PHE A 207 -2.23 16.69 17.71
N ASP A 208 -1.79 17.47 16.70
CA ASP A 208 -2.69 18.16 15.78
C ASP A 208 -3.58 17.20 14.98
N ILE A 209 -3.04 16.07 14.51
CA ILE A 209 -3.81 15.06 13.77
C ILE A 209 -4.90 14.42 14.65
N PRO A 210 -4.58 13.85 15.84
CA PRO A 210 -5.61 13.36 16.77
C PRO A 210 -6.68 14.40 17.12
N LEU A 211 -6.30 15.66 17.33
CA LEU A 211 -7.24 16.74 17.63
C LEU A 211 -8.19 17.00 16.45
N LYS A 212 -7.69 17.03 15.21
CA LYS A 212 -8.51 17.16 14.00
C LYS A 212 -9.45 15.96 13.81
N GLN A 213 -8.97 14.74 14.05
CA GLN A 213 -9.79 13.52 14.00
C GLN A 213 -10.91 13.56 15.03
N LEU A 214 -10.61 13.96 16.28
CA LEU A 214 -11.63 14.13 17.30
C LEU A 214 -12.64 15.23 16.94
N GLN A 215 -12.18 16.35 16.40
CA GLN A 215 -13.08 17.41 15.96
C GLN A 215 -14.00 16.92 14.84
N ARG A 216 -13.49 16.14 13.88
CA ARG A 216 -14.31 15.52 12.82
C ARG A 216 -15.38 14.58 13.39
N ILE A 217 -15.06 13.79 14.43
CA ILE A 217 -16.04 12.94 15.13
C ILE A 217 -17.13 13.80 15.78
N LYS A 218 -16.76 14.91 16.43
CA LYS A 218 -17.73 15.84 17.03
C LYS A 218 -18.63 16.49 15.98
N ASP A 219 -18.06 16.98 14.88
CA ASP A 219 -18.80 17.59 13.77
C ASP A 219 -19.80 16.58 13.17
N TYR A 220 -19.35 15.34 12.95
CA TYR A 220 -20.20 14.25 12.46
C TYR A 220 -21.33 13.90 13.43
N THR A 221 -21.04 13.89 14.74
CA THR A 221 -22.05 13.65 15.79
C THR A 221 -23.13 14.74 15.77
N GLN A 222 -22.73 16.00 15.58
CA GLN A 222 -23.64 17.13 15.49
C GLN A 222 -24.45 17.11 14.18
N GLU A 223 -23.82 16.82 13.04
CA GLU A 223 -24.48 16.71 11.74
C GLU A 223 -25.58 15.63 11.74
N LYS A 224 -25.31 14.48 12.37
CA LYS A 224 -26.23 13.33 12.39
C LYS A 224 -27.16 13.30 13.61
N GLN A 225 -27.18 14.33 14.46
CA GLN A 225 -27.85 14.34 15.76
C GLN A 225 -29.30 13.83 15.75
N ALA A 226 -30.07 14.13 14.69
CA ALA A 226 -31.46 13.66 14.54
C ALA A 226 -31.62 12.13 14.40
N HIS A 227 -30.56 11.42 13.99
CA HIS A 227 -30.54 9.98 13.76
C HIS A 227 -29.80 9.19 14.87
N LEU A 228 -29.43 9.86 15.96
CA LEU A 228 -28.73 9.26 17.09
C LEU A 228 -29.70 8.93 18.23
N ILE A 229 -29.54 7.74 18.83
CA ILE A 229 -30.36 7.26 19.94
C ILE A 229 -29.87 7.82 21.27
N GLN A 230 -28.54 7.85 21.45
CA GLN A 230 -27.86 8.31 22.64
C GLN A 230 -26.58 9.03 22.23
N ILE A 231 -26.26 10.14 22.89
CA ILE A 231 -25.02 10.89 22.69
C ILE A 231 -24.37 11.12 24.06
N ASN A 232 -23.07 10.86 24.17
CA ASN A 232 -22.28 11.10 25.36
C ASN A 232 -21.36 12.31 25.15
N ASN A 233 -21.93 13.52 25.29
CA ASN A 233 -21.21 14.77 25.10
C ASN A 233 -20.11 14.99 26.15
N GLU A 234 -20.35 14.55 27.39
CA GLU A 234 -19.36 14.63 28.47
C GLU A 234 -18.09 13.84 28.11
N TYR A 235 -18.27 12.65 27.53
CA TYR A 235 -17.16 11.83 27.07
C TYR A 235 -16.34 12.49 25.95
N LEU A 236 -17.01 13.06 24.93
CA LEU A 236 -16.33 13.80 23.86
C LEU A 236 -15.57 15.02 24.40
N MET A 237 -16.16 15.75 25.34
CA MET A 237 -15.54 16.91 25.98
C MET A 237 -14.30 16.52 26.80
N ASN A 238 -14.40 15.43 27.56
CA ASN A 238 -13.28 14.91 28.35
C ASN A 238 -12.11 14.46 27.45
N MET A 239 -12.39 13.73 26.37
CA MET A 239 -11.35 13.37 25.39
C MET A 239 -10.67 14.59 24.77
N GLN A 240 -11.45 15.63 24.46
CA GLN A 240 -10.89 16.87 23.92
C GLN A 240 -9.96 17.55 24.92
N GLN A 241 -10.37 17.66 26.19
CA GLN A 241 -9.54 18.23 27.25
C GLN A 241 -8.23 17.44 27.41
N GLN A 242 -8.30 16.12 27.43
CA GLN A 242 -7.11 15.26 27.58
C GLN A 242 -6.15 15.36 26.40
N LEU A 243 -6.65 15.32 25.16
CA LEU A 243 -5.80 15.51 23.97
C LEU A 243 -5.20 16.92 23.91
N THR A 244 -5.94 17.94 24.32
CA THR A 244 -5.44 19.32 24.39
C THR A 244 -4.34 19.45 25.44
N GLN A 245 -4.52 18.83 26.61
CA GLN A 245 -3.48 18.77 27.64
C GLN A 245 -2.22 18.06 27.12
N CYS A 246 -2.38 16.92 26.42
CA CYS A 246 -1.27 16.22 25.80
C CYS A 246 -0.55 17.09 24.76
N ASN A 247 -1.30 17.84 23.94
CA ASN A 247 -0.73 18.75 22.96
C ASN A 247 0.09 19.86 23.63
N ASN A 248 -0.45 20.52 24.66
CA ASN A 248 0.24 21.60 25.37
C ASN A 248 1.56 21.11 25.99
N ILE A 249 1.53 19.97 26.68
CA ILE A 249 2.74 19.37 27.26
C ILE A 249 3.73 18.98 26.17
N SER A 250 3.24 18.49 25.04
CA SER A 250 4.09 18.13 23.91
C SER A 250 4.78 19.34 23.28
N GLN A 251 4.13 20.50 23.21
CA GLN A 251 4.75 21.72 22.69
C GLN A 251 5.91 22.18 23.59
N GLU A 252 5.73 22.16 24.91
CA GLU A 252 6.83 22.46 25.85
C GLU A 252 7.94 21.41 25.79
N PHE A 253 7.58 20.13 25.64
CA PHE A 253 8.55 19.06 25.46
C PHE A 253 9.36 19.17 24.16
N LYS A 254 8.72 19.53 23.04
CA LYS A 254 9.40 19.77 21.76
C LYS A 254 10.44 20.89 21.89
N LYS A 255 10.08 22.01 22.53
CA LYS A 255 11.02 23.13 22.83
C LYS A 255 12.22 22.64 23.64
N GLN A 256 11.99 21.80 24.64
CA GLN A 256 13.06 21.23 25.45
C GLN A 256 14.01 20.35 24.63
N ILE A 257 13.46 19.43 23.80
CA ILE A 257 14.27 18.53 22.97
C ILE A 257 15.19 19.30 22.02
N THR A 258 14.72 20.41 21.45
CA THR A 258 15.52 21.27 20.55
C THR A 258 16.85 21.69 21.18
N HIS A 259 16.90 21.88 22.50
CA HIS A 259 18.10 22.33 23.20
C HIS A 259 19.01 21.19 23.65
N ILE A 260 18.48 19.97 23.78
CA ILE A 260 19.20 18.82 24.37
C ILE A 260 19.56 17.73 23.36
N HIS A 261 19.16 17.87 22.10
CA HIS A 261 19.36 16.84 21.06
C HIS A 261 20.84 16.50 20.78
N SER A 262 21.78 17.39 21.12
CA SER A 262 23.22 17.15 21.03
C SER A 262 23.78 16.26 22.16
N GLN A 263 23.02 16.06 23.23
CA GLN A 263 23.39 15.26 24.41
C GLN A 263 22.64 13.92 24.40
N THR A 264 23.12 12.95 23.62
CA THR A 264 22.43 11.66 23.37
C THR A 264 21.97 10.93 24.64
N ASN A 265 22.81 10.86 25.68
CA ASN A 265 22.45 10.16 26.92
C ASN A 265 21.33 10.87 27.69
N TYR A 266 21.41 12.21 27.80
CA TYR A 266 20.39 13.00 28.49
C TYR A 266 19.08 13.04 27.71
N LEU A 267 19.16 13.13 26.37
CA LEU A 267 18.01 13.00 25.48
C LEU A 267 17.30 11.67 25.67
N GLN A 268 18.03 10.54 25.72
CA GLN A 268 17.44 9.22 25.90
C GLN A 268 16.68 9.11 27.23
N GLN A 269 17.29 9.55 28.33
CA GLN A 269 16.63 9.59 29.65
C GLN A 269 15.36 10.45 29.62
N ARG A 270 15.43 11.59 28.92
CA ARG A 270 14.30 12.52 28.81
C ARG A 270 13.17 11.96 27.94
N LEU A 271 13.50 11.23 26.86
CA LEU A 271 12.53 10.48 26.05
C LEU A 271 11.87 9.37 26.85
N GLN A 272 12.61 8.66 27.70
CA GLN A 272 12.04 7.65 28.61
C GLN A 272 11.05 8.25 29.61
N ALA A 273 11.41 9.36 30.25
CA ALA A 273 10.51 10.07 31.17
C ALA A 273 9.24 10.55 30.46
N ALA A 274 9.37 11.12 29.25
CA ALA A 274 8.23 11.55 28.46
C ALA A 274 7.35 10.37 28.03
N ASN A 275 7.95 9.28 27.54
CA ASN A 275 7.22 8.07 27.21
C ASN A 275 6.42 7.56 28.41
N ASN A 276 7.00 7.44 29.60
CA ASN A 276 6.27 6.98 30.78
C ASN A 276 5.06 7.88 31.10
N PHE A 277 5.23 9.21 31.03
CA PHE A 277 4.15 10.17 31.23
C PHE A 277 3.02 10.01 30.19
N PHE A 278 3.36 10.01 28.89
CA PHE A 278 2.35 9.93 27.82
C PHE A 278 1.70 8.55 27.75
N GLN A 279 2.45 7.47 28.02
CA GLN A 279 1.90 6.12 28.12
C GLN A 279 0.80 6.07 29.18
N GLN A 280 1.05 6.64 30.36
CA GLN A 280 0.05 6.69 31.42
C GLN A 280 -1.19 7.48 31.00
N GLN A 281 -1.02 8.71 30.49
CA GLN A 281 -2.16 9.53 30.06
C GLN A 281 -2.95 8.89 28.91
N LEU A 282 -2.26 8.32 27.91
CA LEU A 282 -2.91 7.77 26.72
C LEU A 282 -3.53 6.39 27.00
N LYS A 283 -2.83 5.47 27.68
CA LYS A 283 -3.35 4.11 27.97
C LYS A 283 -4.51 4.12 28.97
N GLU A 284 -4.40 4.88 30.05
CA GLU A 284 -5.41 4.84 31.11
C GLU A 284 -6.68 5.59 30.72
N LYS A 285 -6.55 6.69 29.96
CA LYS A 285 -7.68 7.61 29.71
C LYS A 285 -8.19 7.63 28.27
N LEU A 286 -7.31 7.46 27.28
CA LEU A 286 -7.64 7.65 25.86
C LEU A 286 -7.71 6.37 25.05
N LEU A 287 -7.15 5.25 25.51
CA LEU A 287 -7.24 3.95 24.82
C LEU A 287 -8.47 3.14 25.18
N GLN A 288 -9.14 3.47 26.29
CA GLN A 288 -10.46 2.93 26.60
C GLN A 288 -11.54 3.68 25.80
N LEU A 289 -11.35 3.77 24.47
CA LEU A 289 -12.31 4.41 23.60
C LEU A 289 -13.66 3.69 23.72
N LYS A 290 -14.73 4.46 23.95
CA LYS A 290 -16.12 3.98 23.98
C LYS A 290 -16.88 4.68 22.85
N PRO A 291 -17.94 4.07 22.31
CA PRO A 291 -18.73 4.69 21.26
C PRO A 291 -19.32 5.99 21.84
N PRO A 292 -19.03 7.17 21.26
CA PRO A 292 -19.50 8.44 21.79
C PRO A 292 -21.02 8.61 21.62
N PHE A 293 -21.63 7.80 20.75
CA PHE A 293 -23.07 7.75 20.53
C PHE A 293 -23.50 6.35 20.08
N LEU A 294 -24.81 6.13 20.05
CA LEU A 294 -25.45 4.94 19.48
C LEU A 294 -26.45 5.35 18.40
N THR A 295 -26.52 4.59 17.31
CA THR A 295 -27.50 4.76 16.22
C THR A 295 -28.03 3.40 15.75
N ASP A 296 -29.27 3.34 15.27
CA ASP A 296 -29.83 2.16 14.58
C ASP A 296 -29.55 2.18 13.07
N ASN A 297 -29.05 3.30 12.53
CA ASN A 297 -28.69 3.43 11.14
C ASN A 297 -27.31 2.82 10.86
N LYS A 298 -27.31 1.70 10.13
CA LYS A 298 -26.09 0.95 9.77
C LYS A 298 -25.06 1.80 9.02
N THR A 299 -25.50 2.65 8.09
CA THR A 299 -24.58 3.48 7.29
C THR A 299 -23.92 4.53 8.18
N ILE A 300 -24.71 5.19 9.04
CA ILE A 300 -24.19 6.19 9.98
C ILE A 300 -23.19 5.56 10.94
N ALA A 301 -23.48 4.34 11.43
CA ALA A 301 -22.59 3.59 12.31
C ALA A 301 -21.28 3.20 11.61
N GLN A 302 -21.34 2.72 10.36
CA GLN A 302 -20.13 2.34 9.61
C GLN A 302 -19.20 3.54 9.39
N GLU A 303 -19.75 4.68 8.98
CA GLU A 303 -18.98 5.92 8.78
C GLU A 303 -18.38 6.42 10.12
N ALA A 304 -19.14 6.35 11.22
CA ALA A 304 -18.66 6.72 12.54
C ALA A 304 -17.57 5.80 13.07
N ASP A 305 -17.73 4.48 12.90
CA ASP A 305 -16.76 3.47 13.32
C ASP A 305 -15.45 3.62 12.55
N GLU A 306 -15.49 4.03 11.28
CA GLU A 306 -14.29 4.36 10.50
C GLU A 306 -13.58 5.62 11.05
N LEU A 307 -14.32 6.67 11.42
CA LEU A 307 -13.73 7.85 12.07
C LEU A 307 -13.07 7.51 13.41
N LEU A 308 -13.72 6.66 14.21
CA LEU A 308 -13.20 6.18 15.49
C LEU A 308 -11.97 5.28 15.31
N ASP A 309 -11.97 4.39 14.32
CA ASP A 309 -10.82 3.56 13.96
C ASP A 309 -9.61 4.41 13.60
N ASN A 310 -9.79 5.44 12.77
CA ASN A 310 -8.72 6.35 12.40
C ASN A 310 -8.07 7.03 13.62
N LEU A 311 -8.88 7.53 14.57
CA LEU A 311 -8.36 8.11 15.81
C LEU A 311 -7.67 7.06 16.69
N HIS A 312 -8.30 5.90 16.86
CA HIS A 312 -7.78 4.77 17.64
C HIS A 312 -6.41 4.31 17.12
N THR A 313 -6.29 4.01 15.84
CA THR A 313 -5.04 3.59 15.19
C THR A 313 -3.97 4.67 15.31
N THR A 314 -4.34 5.96 15.17
CA THR A 314 -3.40 7.08 15.28
C THR A 314 -2.81 7.18 16.69
N LEU A 315 -3.64 7.08 17.73
CA LEU A 315 -3.20 7.13 19.12
C LEU A 315 -2.33 5.92 19.48
N HIS A 316 -2.76 4.70 19.11
CA HIS A 316 -1.95 3.50 19.29
C HIS A 316 -0.59 3.58 18.59
N ARG A 317 -0.56 4.15 17.37
CA ARG A 317 0.70 4.31 16.62
C ARG A 317 1.63 5.24 17.36
N LYS A 318 1.13 6.36 17.89
CA LYS A 318 1.92 7.29 18.68
C LYS A 318 2.51 6.62 19.92
N ILE A 319 1.73 5.85 20.65
CA ILE A 319 2.18 5.08 21.82
C ILE A 319 3.32 4.12 21.45
N ALA A 320 3.16 3.34 20.38
CA ALA A 320 4.18 2.41 19.93
C ALA A 320 5.47 3.14 19.52
N LEU A 321 5.36 4.24 18.79
CA LEU A 321 6.51 5.05 18.37
C LEU A 321 7.21 5.74 19.55
N MET A 322 6.46 6.24 20.54
CA MET A 322 7.01 6.82 21.77
C MET A 322 7.83 5.78 22.54
N GLN A 323 7.33 4.55 22.66
CA GLN A 323 8.03 3.47 23.33
C GLN A 323 9.32 3.10 22.59
N ALA A 324 9.25 2.88 21.27
CA ALA A 324 10.41 2.48 20.49
C ALA A 324 11.54 3.53 20.52
N MET A 325 11.19 4.82 20.41
CA MET A 325 12.18 5.90 20.47
C MET A 325 12.73 6.13 21.89
N ALA A 326 11.97 5.77 22.93
CA ALA A 326 12.43 5.80 24.32
C ALA A 326 13.30 4.59 24.71
N GLU A 327 13.19 3.47 24.01
CA GLU A 327 14.11 2.33 24.17
C GLU A 327 15.44 2.61 23.46
N LYS A 328 15.38 3.04 22.20
CA LYS A 328 16.57 3.40 21.40
C LYS A 328 16.22 4.50 20.40
N TRP A 329 16.81 5.68 20.58
CA TRP A 329 16.63 6.80 19.66
C TRP A 329 17.37 6.56 18.33
N SER A 330 16.68 5.92 17.37
CA SER A 330 17.23 5.56 16.05
C SER A 330 16.14 5.43 14.99
N SER A 331 16.54 5.54 13.71
CA SER A 331 15.63 5.41 12.57
C SER A 331 15.10 3.99 12.43
N GLU A 332 15.94 3.00 12.72
CA GLU A 332 15.59 1.58 12.76
C GLU A 332 14.44 1.32 13.75
N SER A 333 14.57 1.81 14.99
CA SER A 333 13.53 1.68 16.01
C SER A 333 12.22 2.34 15.58
N TYR A 334 12.30 3.55 15.00
CA TYR A 334 11.13 4.27 14.49
C TYR A 334 10.39 3.47 13.40
N PHE A 335 11.10 3.03 12.35
CA PHE A 335 10.46 2.35 11.22
C PHE A 335 9.98 0.95 11.57
N THR A 336 10.68 0.24 12.45
CA THR A 336 10.22 -1.05 12.98
C THR A 336 8.87 -0.88 13.67
N ALA A 337 8.73 0.08 14.59
CA ALA A 337 7.47 0.35 15.27
C ALA A 337 6.40 0.98 14.35
N LYS A 338 6.79 1.78 13.35
CA LYS A 338 5.87 2.35 12.36
C LYS A 338 5.22 1.28 11.47
N ASN A 339 5.96 0.22 11.16
CA ASN A 339 5.50 -0.84 10.27
C ASN A 339 4.82 -2.00 11.01
N GLN A 340 4.84 -2.02 12.35
CA GLN A 340 4.10 -3.00 13.14
C GLN A 340 2.59 -2.88 12.91
N GLU A 341 1.87 -3.99 12.95
CA GLU A 341 0.41 -3.98 12.85
C GLU A 341 -0.20 -3.39 14.13
N ILE A 342 -1.23 -2.57 13.97
CA ILE A 342 -1.98 -1.99 15.09
C ILE A 342 -3.37 -2.57 15.07
N GLN A 343 -3.84 -2.99 16.24
CA GLN A 343 -5.21 -3.43 16.42
C GLN A 343 -6.19 -2.34 16.01
N SER A 344 -7.12 -2.66 15.12
CA SER A 344 -8.21 -1.77 14.74
C SER A 344 -9.20 -1.61 15.89
N TRP A 345 -9.98 -0.53 15.83
CA TRP A 345 -11.19 -0.37 16.60
C TRP A 345 -12.07 -1.61 16.48
N ASN A 346 -12.51 -2.13 17.63
CA ASN A 346 -13.22 -3.41 17.74
C ASN A 346 -14.61 -3.27 18.37
N GLN A 347 -15.06 -2.04 18.63
CA GLN A 347 -16.41 -1.75 19.11
C GLN A 347 -17.25 -1.19 17.96
N THR A 348 -18.52 -0.88 18.22
CA THR A 348 -19.41 -0.29 17.21
C THR A 348 -20.33 0.74 17.82
N THR A 349 -20.61 1.78 17.05
CA THR A 349 -21.65 2.79 17.30
C THR A 349 -23.04 2.31 16.86
N LEU A 350 -23.12 1.17 16.16
CA LEU A 350 -24.40 0.53 15.87
C LEU A 350 -25.00 0.03 17.18
N ALA A 351 -26.17 0.54 17.55
CA ALA A 351 -26.96 -0.02 18.62
C ALA A 351 -27.19 -1.50 18.30
N ILE A 352 -26.71 -2.40 19.17
CA ILE A 352 -26.98 -3.83 19.08
C ILE A 352 -28.46 -4.05 19.45
N ILE A 353 -29.33 -3.69 18.52
CA ILE A 353 -30.68 -4.21 18.42
C ILE A 353 -30.48 -5.47 17.59
N GLN A 354 -30.48 -6.64 18.23
CA GLN A 354 -30.43 -7.91 17.51
C GLN A 354 -31.52 -7.89 16.42
N GLN A 355 -31.08 -8.06 15.18
CA GLN A 355 -31.85 -7.91 13.95
C GLN A 355 -33.12 -8.75 13.99
N GLU A 356 -34.28 -8.10 13.93
CA GLU A 356 -35.38 -8.58 13.10
C GLU A 356 -35.66 -7.48 12.08
N THR A 357 -35.48 -7.86 10.82
CA THR A 357 -35.63 -7.10 9.58
C THR A 357 -36.67 -5.98 9.62
N THR A 358 -36.19 -4.81 9.22
CA THR A 358 -36.94 -3.70 8.62
C THR A 358 -37.96 -4.19 7.61
N THR A 359 -39.24 -3.87 7.85
CA THR A 359 -40.27 -3.64 6.81
C THR A 359 -41.55 -2.97 7.33
N GLU A 360 -41.72 -2.73 8.64
CA GLU A 360 -42.99 -2.21 9.19
C GLU A 360 -42.87 -0.92 10.05
N THR A 361 -41.84 -0.07 9.86
CA THR A 361 -41.74 1.21 10.61
C THR A 361 -42.52 2.37 9.97
N ASN A 362 -43.07 2.19 8.76
CA ASN A 362 -43.89 3.23 8.10
C ASN A 362 -45.29 3.39 8.69
N ASN A 363 -45.64 2.64 9.74
CA ASN A 363 -46.99 2.60 10.29
C ASN A 363 -47.01 2.76 11.82
N ILE A 364 -46.13 3.58 12.40
CA ILE A 364 -46.09 3.85 13.85
C ILE A 364 -46.83 5.16 14.13
N GLN A 365 -48.02 5.08 14.73
CA GLN A 365 -48.87 6.25 14.97
C GLN A 365 -48.39 7.12 16.15
N HIS A 366 -47.70 6.54 17.13
CA HIS A 366 -47.20 7.24 18.32
C HIS A 366 -45.69 6.99 18.58
N PRO A 367 -44.78 7.71 17.89
CA PRO A 367 -43.34 7.49 17.98
C PRO A 367 -42.75 7.63 19.39
N GLN A 368 -43.31 8.52 20.21
CA GLN A 368 -42.86 8.73 21.59
C GLN A 368 -43.16 7.53 22.51
N LEU A 369 -44.33 6.91 22.34
CA LEU A 369 -44.72 5.69 23.05
C LEU A 369 -43.85 4.51 22.63
N PHE A 370 -43.57 4.38 21.34
CA PHE A 370 -42.66 3.36 20.84
C PHE A 370 -41.28 3.45 21.50
N LYS A 371 -40.73 4.68 21.62
CA LYS A 371 -39.42 4.91 22.28
C LYS A 371 -39.44 4.57 23.77
N LYS A 372 -40.46 4.98 24.53
CA LYS A 372 -40.58 4.62 25.96
C LYS A 372 -40.69 3.10 26.14
N LEU A 373 -41.46 2.41 25.30
CA LEU A 373 -41.59 0.95 25.36
C LEU A 373 -40.32 0.21 24.94
N GLN A 374 -39.52 0.77 24.02
CA GLN A 374 -38.19 0.25 23.68
C GLN A 374 -37.23 0.36 24.86
N ILE A 375 -37.22 1.50 25.56
CA ILE A 375 -36.39 1.71 26.76
C ILE A 375 -36.81 0.72 27.86
N TYR A 376 -38.11 0.62 28.16
CA TYR A 376 -38.64 -0.35 29.12
C TYR A 376 -38.22 -1.79 28.79
N ARG A 377 -38.34 -2.18 27.51
CA ARG A 377 -37.94 -3.53 27.05
C ARG A 377 -36.46 -3.80 27.33
N ILE A 378 -35.59 -2.82 27.09
CA ILE A 378 -34.14 -2.95 27.31
C ILE A 378 -33.82 -3.05 28.80
N GLU A 379 -34.41 -2.18 29.63
CA GLU A 379 -34.18 -2.16 31.07
C GLU A 379 -34.68 -3.45 31.74
N LYS A 380 -35.90 -3.89 31.40
CA LYS A 380 -36.48 -5.11 31.95
C LYS A 380 -35.70 -6.35 31.54
N ALA A 381 -35.20 -6.39 30.31
CA ALA A 381 -34.36 -7.47 29.80
C ALA A 381 -33.01 -7.52 30.50
N LYS A 382 -32.38 -6.36 30.72
CA LYS A 382 -31.12 -6.24 31.48
C LYS A 382 -31.27 -6.75 32.91
N ASN A 383 -32.35 -6.35 33.59
CA ASN A 383 -32.62 -6.77 34.98
C ASN A 383 -32.87 -8.28 35.10
N LEU A 384 -33.44 -8.90 34.06
CA LEU A 384 -33.74 -10.33 34.02
C LEU A 384 -32.63 -11.17 33.36
N GLN A 385 -31.56 -10.55 32.87
CA GLN A 385 -30.49 -11.19 32.10
C GLN A 385 -30.99 -12.05 30.92
N ILE A 386 -32.08 -11.61 30.28
CA ILE A 386 -32.66 -12.27 29.11
C ILE A 386 -32.56 -11.34 27.89
N PRO A 387 -32.59 -11.87 26.65
CA PRO A 387 -32.63 -11.04 25.46
C PRO A 387 -33.90 -10.15 25.38
N PRO A 388 -33.81 -8.88 24.92
CA PRO A 388 -34.94 -7.95 24.86
C PRO A 388 -36.21 -8.45 24.17
N TYR A 389 -36.09 -9.24 23.09
CA TYR A 389 -37.24 -9.78 22.36
C TYR A 389 -38.07 -10.79 23.19
N MET A 390 -37.48 -11.43 24.20
CA MET A 390 -38.19 -12.35 25.08
C MET A 390 -39.19 -11.61 25.99
N VAL A 391 -38.89 -10.35 26.34
CA VAL A 391 -39.82 -9.45 27.02
C VAL A 391 -40.95 -9.09 26.05
N LEU A 392 -40.64 -8.36 24.97
CA LEU A 392 -41.60 -7.98 23.92
C LEU A 392 -40.95 -8.05 22.53
N SER A 393 -41.64 -8.69 21.58
CA SER A 393 -41.20 -8.65 20.18
C SER A 393 -41.43 -7.26 19.57
N THR A 394 -40.66 -6.92 18.54
CA THR A 394 -40.81 -5.62 17.86
C THR A 394 -42.20 -5.45 17.23
N LYS A 395 -42.78 -6.53 16.70
CA LYS A 395 -44.17 -6.54 16.18
C LYS A 395 -45.19 -6.23 17.27
N ALA A 396 -45.03 -6.82 18.47
CA ALA A 396 -45.89 -6.51 19.60
C ALA A 396 -45.74 -5.06 20.06
N LEU A 397 -44.54 -4.49 20.04
CA LEU A 397 -44.32 -3.07 20.36
C LEU A 397 -45.02 -2.12 19.39
N ILE A 398 -44.94 -2.41 18.08
CA ILE A 398 -45.64 -1.64 17.04
C ILE A 398 -47.15 -1.76 17.22
N GLU A 399 -47.68 -2.98 17.40
CA GLU A 399 -49.11 -3.18 17.63
C GLU A 399 -49.61 -2.53 18.93
N ILE A 400 -48.83 -2.55 20.02
CA ILE A 400 -49.18 -1.81 21.25
C ILE A 400 -49.24 -0.32 20.97
N THR A 401 -48.23 0.18 20.25
CA THR A 401 -48.12 1.61 19.97
C THR A 401 -49.26 2.10 19.10
N ASN A 402 -49.73 1.29 18.15
CA ASN A 402 -50.81 1.67 17.25
C ASN A 402 -52.22 1.47 17.83
N ASN A 403 -52.39 0.51 18.75
CA ASN A 403 -53.72 0.18 19.26
C ASN A 403 -53.98 0.71 20.67
N LEU A 404 -52.99 1.23 21.40
CA LEU A 404 -53.15 1.83 22.75
C LEU A 404 -54.03 1.01 23.72
N PRO A 405 -53.68 -0.26 24.02
CA PRO A 405 -54.44 -1.08 24.96
C PRO A 405 -54.33 -0.54 26.39
N GLN A 406 -55.48 -0.24 27.02
CA GLN A 406 -55.56 0.31 28.37
C GLN A 406 -55.98 -0.75 29.40
N LYS A 407 -56.38 -1.94 28.95
CA LYS A 407 -56.75 -3.06 29.83
C LYS A 407 -55.98 -4.33 29.48
N GLN A 408 -55.75 -5.19 30.47
CA GLN A 408 -55.09 -6.48 30.25
C GLN A 408 -55.84 -7.36 29.23
N LYS A 409 -57.18 -7.25 29.18
CA LYS A 409 -58.02 -7.95 28.19
C LYS A 409 -57.78 -7.46 26.75
N GLU A 410 -57.30 -6.23 26.56
CA GLU A 410 -56.97 -5.64 25.26
C GLU A 410 -55.54 -5.99 24.85
N LEU A 411 -54.58 -6.01 25.80
CA LEU A 411 -53.23 -6.51 25.57
C LEU A 411 -53.23 -7.96 25.05
N LEU A 412 -54.14 -8.81 25.54
CA LEU A 412 -54.29 -10.19 25.06
C LEU A 412 -54.73 -10.30 23.61
N LYS A 413 -55.29 -9.23 23.02
CA LYS A 413 -55.70 -9.21 21.61
C LYS A 413 -54.54 -8.86 20.67
N ILE A 414 -53.39 -8.44 21.22
CA ILE A 414 -52.19 -8.08 20.45
C ILE A 414 -51.39 -9.33 20.09
N LYS A 415 -51.02 -9.43 18.82
CA LYS A 415 -50.28 -10.55 18.27
C LYS A 415 -48.87 -10.58 18.88
N GLY A 416 -48.57 -11.68 19.57
CA GLY A 416 -47.28 -11.87 20.25
C GLY A 416 -47.31 -11.58 21.76
N ILE A 417 -48.47 -11.20 22.33
CA ILE A 417 -48.69 -11.06 23.77
C ILE A 417 -49.66 -12.15 24.25
N GLY A 418 -49.10 -13.21 24.83
CA GLY A 418 -49.88 -14.28 25.46
C GLY A 418 -50.20 -14.02 26.94
N LYS A 419 -50.95 -14.95 27.55
CA LYS A 419 -51.33 -14.89 28.98
C LYS A 419 -50.13 -14.66 29.90
N THR A 420 -49.05 -15.42 29.70
CA THR A 420 -47.82 -15.32 30.51
C THR A 420 -47.14 -13.95 30.43
N LYS A 421 -47.12 -13.31 29.25
CA LYS A 421 -46.52 -11.98 29.08
C LYS A 421 -47.43 -10.88 29.64
N THR A 422 -48.73 -11.06 29.52
CA THR A 422 -49.73 -10.14 30.10
C THR A 422 -49.66 -10.15 31.62
N GLU A 423 -49.50 -11.33 32.24
CA GLU A 423 -49.33 -11.47 33.69
C GLU A 423 -48.00 -10.85 34.17
N LYS A 424 -46.89 -11.09 33.44
CA LYS A 424 -45.56 -10.64 33.85
C LYS A 424 -45.27 -9.15 33.58
N TYR A 425 -45.75 -8.62 32.46
CA TYR A 425 -45.36 -7.28 31.97
C TYR A 425 -46.55 -6.35 31.73
N GLY A 426 -47.79 -6.87 31.73
CA GLY A 426 -48.96 -6.12 31.33
C GLY A 426 -49.28 -4.92 32.22
N LYS A 427 -49.02 -4.99 33.53
CA LYS A 427 -49.20 -3.85 34.45
C LYS A 427 -48.26 -2.69 34.11
N ASP A 428 -46.98 -2.99 33.93
CA ASP A 428 -45.95 -1.99 33.58
C ASP A 428 -46.23 -1.36 32.21
N ILE A 429 -46.61 -2.17 31.22
CA ILE A 429 -46.92 -1.71 29.87
C ILE A 429 -48.14 -0.78 29.87
N ILE A 430 -49.21 -1.15 30.57
CA ILE A 430 -50.41 -0.29 30.69
C ILE A 430 -50.06 1.01 31.39
N ALA A 431 -49.26 0.98 32.46
CA ALA A 431 -48.83 2.21 33.15
C ALA A 431 -48.05 3.17 32.22
N ILE A 432 -47.18 2.65 31.35
CA ILE A 432 -46.44 3.46 30.37
C ILE A 432 -47.39 4.07 29.32
N ILE A 433 -48.40 3.31 28.89
CA ILE A 433 -49.43 3.77 27.94
C ILE A 433 -50.27 4.87 28.60
N ASP A 434 -50.80 4.60 29.80
CA ASP A 434 -51.66 5.53 30.55
C ASP A 434 -50.96 6.87 30.80
N GLN A 435 -49.68 6.82 31.19
CA GLN A 435 -48.86 8.01 31.37
C GLN A 435 -48.77 8.85 30.08
N ILE A 436 -48.52 8.23 28.93
CA ILE A 436 -48.38 8.95 27.66
C ILE A 436 -49.73 9.42 27.12
N THR A 437 -50.80 8.65 27.29
CA THR A 437 -52.16 9.04 26.87
C THR A 437 -52.68 10.22 27.70
N ALA A 438 -52.32 10.29 28.99
CA ALA A 438 -52.61 11.43 29.85
C ALA A 438 -51.77 12.67 29.51
N GLU A 439 -50.49 12.49 29.14
CA GLU A 439 -49.59 13.57 28.73
C GLU A 439 -49.99 14.21 27.37
N ASN A 440 -50.68 13.49 26.48
CA ASN A 440 -50.90 13.89 25.08
C ASN A 440 -52.38 13.91 24.59
N ASN A 441 -53.38 13.77 25.47
CA ASN A 441 -54.82 13.75 25.11
C ASN A 441 -55.18 12.78 23.95
N LEU A 442 -54.72 11.53 24.03
CA LEU A 442 -54.96 10.52 22.99
C LEU A 442 -56.24 9.70 23.28
N GLU A 443 -57.08 9.47 22.26
CA GLU A 443 -58.27 8.61 22.36
C GLU A 443 -57.90 7.10 22.38
N GLY A 444 -58.65 6.31 23.16
CA GLY A 444 -58.34 4.92 23.50
C GLY A 444 -58.53 3.87 22.40
N PHE A 445 -58.35 2.59 22.78
CA PHE A 445 -58.18 1.42 21.90
C PHE A 445 -59.11 1.31 20.68
N VAL A 446 -58.54 1.32 19.46
CA VAL A 446 -59.26 1.11 18.19
C VAL A 446 -58.98 -0.28 17.63
N ALA A 447 -59.95 -1.20 17.72
CA ALA A 447 -59.83 -2.54 17.14
C ALA A 447 -60.04 -2.50 15.61
N GLN A 448 -58.97 -2.53 14.80
CA GLN A 448 -59.12 -2.71 13.35
C GLN A 448 -59.38 -4.18 12.96
N LYS A 449 -60.32 -4.36 12.02
CA LYS A 449 -60.99 -5.61 11.61
C LYS A 449 -60.03 -6.73 11.15
N MET A 450 -60.20 -7.92 11.72
CA MET A 450 -59.53 -9.16 11.28
C MET A 450 -60.21 -9.73 10.03
N PHE A 451 -59.46 -9.92 8.93
CA PHE A 451 -59.85 -10.79 7.82
C PHE A 451 -59.68 -12.26 8.24
N PHE A 452 -60.80 -12.94 8.50
CA PHE A 452 -60.84 -14.41 8.59
C PHE A 452 -61.22 -14.99 7.23
N THR A 453 -60.25 -15.54 6.48
CA THR A 453 -60.58 -16.56 5.48
C THR A 453 -60.61 -17.93 6.15
N GLN A 454 -61.83 -18.44 6.32
CA GLN A 454 -62.08 -19.82 6.70
C GLN A 454 -61.50 -20.77 5.64
N LYS A 455 -60.69 -21.75 6.07
CA LYS A 455 -60.60 -23.05 5.38
C LYS A 455 -60.93 -24.15 6.38
N LYS A 456 -62.17 -24.64 6.32
CA LYS A 456 -62.51 -26.01 6.73
C LYS A 456 -62.00 -26.93 5.63
N THR A 457 -61.26 -27.98 6.00
CA THR A 457 -61.66 -29.38 5.71
C THR A 457 -60.79 -30.36 6.49
N ASN A 458 -61.48 -31.31 7.11
CA ASN A 458 -61.01 -32.50 7.81
C ASN A 458 -60.00 -33.36 7.02
N LYS A 459 -59.03 -33.98 7.71
CA LYS A 459 -58.92 -35.45 7.76
C LYS A 459 -57.93 -35.95 8.83
N LYS A 460 -58.33 -37.09 9.37
CA LYS A 460 -57.81 -37.93 10.47
C LYS A 460 -56.29 -38.18 10.50
N ARG A 461 -55.79 -38.33 11.72
CA ARG A 461 -54.56 -39.04 12.10
C ARG A 461 -54.63 -40.52 11.71
N GLN A 462 -53.56 -41.02 11.09
CA GLN A 462 -52.78 -42.23 11.40
C GLN A 462 -52.28 -42.88 10.10
N THR A 463 -50.96 -43.04 9.97
CA THR A 463 -50.33 -44.38 9.89
C THR A 463 -48.82 -44.30 10.17
N LYS A 464 -48.38 -45.43 10.71
CA LYS A 464 -47.06 -45.92 11.12
C LYS A 464 -45.93 -45.84 10.08
N ASN A 465 -44.72 -45.77 10.64
CA ASN A 465 -43.45 -46.45 10.32
C ASN A 465 -42.90 -46.64 8.90
N ASP A 466 -41.56 -46.60 8.93
CA ASP A 466 -40.58 -47.35 8.15
C ASP A 466 -39.98 -46.73 6.87
N ASN A 467 -38.71 -46.35 7.05
CA ASN A 467 -37.53 -46.80 6.33
C ASN A 467 -37.42 -46.67 4.80
N SER A 468 -36.27 -46.08 4.44
CA SER A 468 -35.33 -46.46 3.38
C SER A 468 -35.27 -45.61 2.09
N ARG A 469 -34.12 -44.91 1.99
CA ARG A 469 -33.13 -44.93 0.89
C ARG A 469 -33.53 -44.56 -0.55
N ASN A 470 -32.90 -43.47 -1.01
CA ASN A 470 -31.94 -43.37 -2.14
C ASN A 470 -32.26 -42.25 -3.16
N ILE A 471 -31.40 -41.21 -3.21
CA ILE A 471 -30.32 -40.93 -4.21
C ILE A 471 -30.82 -40.13 -5.44
N SER A 472 -30.42 -38.85 -5.55
CA SER A 472 -29.46 -38.36 -6.57
C SER A 472 -29.44 -36.82 -6.72
N HIS A 473 -28.21 -36.30 -6.69
CA HIS A 473 -27.62 -35.14 -7.38
C HIS A 473 -28.38 -33.82 -7.58
N HIS A 474 -27.87 -32.76 -6.93
CA HIS A 474 -27.24 -31.66 -7.66
C HIS A 474 -26.13 -31.00 -6.82
N THR A 475 -24.93 -31.06 -7.34
CA THR A 475 -23.72 -30.37 -6.89
C THR A 475 -23.70 -28.92 -7.38
N THR A 476 -22.85 -28.13 -6.71
CA THR A 476 -22.20 -26.89 -7.18
C THR A 476 -22.83 -25.58 -6.71
N THR A 477 -22.23 -24.96 -5.69
CA THR A 477 -21.63 -23.60 -5.72
C THR A 477 -21.38 -23.12 -4.29
N ARG A 478 -20.23 -23.49 -3.70
CA ARG A 478 -19.73 -22.84 -2.48
C ARG A 478 -18.22 -22.92 -2.41
N ARG A 479 -17.54 -22.08 -3.20
CA ARG A 479 -16.13 -21.66 -3.04
C ARG A 479 -15.82 -20.61 -4.10
N ARG A 480 -16.01 -19.32 -3.78
CA ARG A 480 -15.37 -18.18 -4.47
C ARG A 480 -15.78 -16.83 -3.84
N THR A 481 -15.28 -16.53 -2.63
CA THR A 481 -15.23 -15.14 -2.12
C THR A 481 -14.22 -14.94 -0.99
N LEU A 482 -13.10 -15.67 -1.01
CA LEU A 482 -11.95 -15.44 -0.10
C LEU A 482 -10.59 -15.38 -0.84
N GLN A 483 -10.64 -15.11 -2.16
CA GLN A 483 -9.46 -14.94 -3.01
C GLN A 483 -9.53 -13.68 -3.90
N ARG A 484 -10.27 -12.64 -3.46
CA ARG A 484 -10.42 -11.36 -4.17
C ARG A 484 -9.97 -10.10 -3.41
N LYS A 485 -9.23 -10.25 -2.31
CA LYS A 485 -8.54 -9.13 -1.62
C LYS A 485 -7.02 -9.34 -1.40
N ARG A 486 -6.40 -10.22 -2.20
CA ARG A 486 -4.92 -10.40 -2.26
C ARG A 486 -4.31 -10.09 -3.65
N LYS A 487 -5.08 -9.45 -4.55
CA LYS A 487 -4.60 -8.98 -5.88
C LYS A 487 -4.85 -7.48 -6.10
N GLN A 488 -4.59 -6.67 -5.08
CA GLN A 488 -4.63 -5.21 -5.19
C GLN A 488 -3.51 -4.53 -4.36
N VAL A 489 -2.35 -5.20 -4.25
CA VAL A 489 -1.08 -4.64 -3.74
C VAL A 489 0.10 -5.09 -4.64
N HIS A 490 -0.15 -5.41 -5.91
CA HIS A 490 0.90 -5.75 -6.89
C HIS A 490 0.65 -5.15 -8.29
N ARG A 491 -0.06 -4.01 -8.34
CA ARG A 491 -0.34 -3.27 -9.58
C ARG A 491 -0.22 -1.75 -9.41
N ILE A 492 0.72 -1.30 -8.57
CA ILE A 492 1.20 0.09 -8.54
C ILE A 492 2.72 0.02 -8.34
N CYS A 493 3.43 -0.37 -9.40
CA CYS A 493 4.89 -0.18 -9.55
C CYS A 493 5.37 -0.22 -11.01
N ASN A 494 4.47 -0.16 -12.01
CA ASN A 494 4.84 -0.23 -13.44
C ASN A 494 4.04 0.78 -14.29
N SER A 495 4.06 2.05 -13.90
CA SER A 495 3.68 3.16 -14.79
C SER A 495 4.40 4.43 -14.34
N GLY A 496 5.63 4.61 -14.82
CA GLY A 496 6.49 5.73 -14.47
C GLY A 496 7.71 5.81 -15.38
N LYS A 497 7.48 5.81 -16.70
CA LYS A 497 8.41 6.29 -17.72
C LYS A 497 7.57 6.87 -18.85
N ASN A 498 7.37 8.18 -18.80
CA ASN A 498 7.16 9.11 -19.91
C ASN A 498 6.92 10.49 -19.31
N CYS A 499 8.02 11.21 -19.08
CA CYS A 499 8.24 12.65 -19.17
C CYS A 499 9.68 12.90 -18.69
#